data_AF-A0A1N7SQE6-F1
#
_entry.id   AF-A0A1N7SQE6-F1
#
_cell.length_a   1.000
_cell.length_b   1.000
_cell.length_c   1.000
_cell.angle_alpha   90.00
_cell.angle_beta   90.00
_cell.angle_gamma   90.00
#
_symmetry.space_group_name_H-M   'P 1'
#
loop_
_entity.id
_entity.type
_entity.pdbx_description
1 polymer ?
#
loop_
_entity_poly.entity_id
_entity_poly.type
_entity_poly.pdbx_seq_one_letter_code
_entity_poly.pdbx_strand_id
1 'polypeptide(L)'
;MALHLRILLDTNILIPLQDSLAVLRPNLAHVMEMCNGRHQLVYHPASLRDIARDRDEDRRDRTLARLRQYGELAEGPPCPWNVPGLSENDECDNTILYALERDAAHVLMTEDRGLHAKAIARGLGSRVYFIQTIEDWLSRLHDPATVELPDILDVELNELTPQLGDSFFDSLRDGYAGFDDWYRAKARDGRRAWIYRHPPANDLSAICIYDVQTDEIVTNEGQRLAGRALKLCTFKVGELVRGRKIGELFLKMAFRYATANACAHIFIDVREDENPDQSHPELITLLKDFGFSVAGNHNGDRVYVKRHPTAPPIADLDAGDRFDYTRRFYPHFRADLDIHKFIIPIKPRYHRVLFPDHPDNEGQRPRGHGEHVGNAIKLAYLSHSPSTQIRRGDVVLFYRGYDLKAMTTLVVVEHFETLSDSNDIAQLVSRRTVYTDDEIDEMADHPAGVRILLFRTIEHFPNPVPRAQLPRQVAGNIQSTRLITNDTFSRILRAAGR
;
A
#
# COMPACT_ATOMS: atom_id res chain seq x y z
N MET A 1 23.22 12.30 9.57
CA MET A 1 23.58 12.84 8.22
C MET A 1 22.27 13.05 7.50
N ALA A 2 22.05 14.19 6.83
CA ALA A 2 20.77 14.46 6.15
C ALA A 2 20.46 13.38 5.12
N LEU A 3 19.22 12.90 5.11
CA LEU A 3 18.71 11.89 4.19
C LEU A 3 18.97 12.25 2.71
N HIS A 4 19.68 11.38 1.99
CA HIS A 4 20.14 11.63 0.62
C HIS A 4 19.86 10.44 -0.31
N LEU A 5 18.70 10.48 -0.96
CA LEU A 5 18.27 9.44 -1.89
C LEU A 5 18.92 9.60 -3.26
N ARG A 6 19.27 8.46 -3.88
CA ARG A 6 19.59 8.34 -5.30
C ARG A 6 18.35 7.83 -6.03
N ILE A 7 17.77 8.65 -6.88
CA ILE A 7 16.52 8.36 -7.62
C ILE A 7 16.89 8.14 -9.08
N LEU A 8 16.71 6.90 -9.55
CA LEU A 8 16.92 6.51 -10.94
C LEU A 8 15.72 6.93 -11.79
N LEU A 9 15.99 7.69 -12.84
CA LEU A 9 14.99 8.16 -13.80
C LEU A 9 14.94 7.22 -15.01
N ASP A 10 13.74 6.77 -15.33
CA ASP A 10 13.47 6.00 -16.55
C ASP A 10 13.34 6.91 -17.80
N THR A 11 13.50 6.33 -18.99
CA THR A 11 13.43 7.04 -20.27
C THR A 11 12.11 7.79 -20.45
N ASN A 12 10.99 7.17 -20.05
CA ASN A 12 9.65 7.76 -20.15
C ASN A 12 9.44 8.99 -19.24
N ILE A 13 10.27 9.17 -18.21
CA ILE A 13 10.26 10.36 -17.35
C ILE A 13 11.23 11.41 -17.89
N LEU A 14 12.38 10.96 -18.38
CA LEU A 14 13.43 11.81 -18.92
C LEU A 14 12.96 12.57 -20.17
N ILE A 15 12.21 11.93 -21.07
CA ILE A 15 11.76 12.58 -22.32
C ILE A 15 10.83 13.77 -22.04
N PRO A 16 9.72 13.65 -21.29
CA PRO A 16 8.85 14.79 -20.96
C PRO A 16 9.54 15.88 -20.15
N LEU A 17 10.52 15.53 -19.30
CA LEU A 17 11.32 16.50 -18.55
C LEU A 17 12.12 17.44 -19.47
N GLN A 18 12.54 16.94 -20.63
CA GLN A 18 13.44 17.67 -21.53
C GLN A 18 12.76 18.27 -22.75
N ASP A 19 11.49 17.93 -23.00
CA ASP A 19 10.76 18.55 -24.08
C ASP A 19 10.20 19.91 -23.66
N SER A 20 10.87 21.00 -24.06
CA SER A 20 10.45 22.37 -23.74
C SER A 20 9.10 22.77 -24.34
N LEU A 21 8.55 21.96 -25.24
CA LEU A 21 7.21 22.13 -25.81
C LEU A 21 6.14 21.36 -25.03
N ALA A 22 6.54 20.42 -24.17
CA ALA A 22 5.62 19.63 -23.37
C ALA A 22 5.30 20.36 -22.07
N VAL A 23 4.01 20.49 -21.76
CA VAL A 23 3.57 20.93 -20.44
C VAL A 23 3.94 19.84 -19.44
N LEU A 24 4.86 20.15 -18.52
CA LEU A 24 5.17 19.26 -17.40
C LEU A 24 3.90 19.01 -16.59
N ARG A 25 3.62 17.73 -16.30
CA ARG A 25 2.56 17.39 -15.35
C ARG A 25 2.88 18.08 -14.01
N PRO A 26 1.92 18.74 -13.35
CA PRO A 26 2.17 19.49 -12.10
C PRO A 26 2.94 18.67 -11.04
N ASN A 27 2.60 17.40 -10.87
CA ASN A 27 3.24 16.47 -9.95
C ASN A 27 4.74 16.27 -10.25
N LEU A 28 5.12 16.21 -11.53
CA LEU A 28 6.51 15.98 -11.93
C LEU A 28 7.38 17.21 -11.66
N ALA A 29 6.86 18.41 -11.90
CA ALA A 29 7.56 19.66 -11.58
C ALA A 29 7.81 19.78 -10.06
N HIS A 30 6.79 19.45 -9.26
CA HIS A 30 6.89 19.45 -7.80
C HIS A 30 7.92 18.42 -7.29
N VAL A 31 7.96 17.20 -7.87
CA VAL A 31 9.00 16.21 -7.55
C VAL A 31 10.40 16.74 -7.83
N MET A 32 10.62 17.39 -8.98
CA MET A 32 11.94 17.96 -9.32
C MET A 32 12.34 19.06 -8.35
N GLU A 33 11.41 19.92 -7.94
CA GLU A 33 11.65 20.96 -6.94
C GLU A 33 12.07 20.37 -5.58
N MET A 34 11.35 19.34 -5.10
CA MET A 34 11.67 18.66 -3.85
C MET A 34 13.02 17.92 -3.88
N CYS A 35 13.41 17.40 -5.05
CA CYS A 35 14.69 16.71 -5.21
C CYS A 35 15.87 17.69 -5.26
N ASN A 36 15.64 18.92 -5.71
CA ASN A 36 16.69 19.89 -5.98
C ASN A 36 17.50 20.21 -4.71
N GLY A 37 18.80 19.89 -4.73
CA GLY A 37 19.71 20.12 -3.62
C GLY A 37 19.58 19.15 -2.43
N ARG A 38 18.59 18.24 -2.44
CA ARG A 38 18.37 17.25 -1.36
C ARG A 38 18.64 15.81 -1.79
N HIS A 39 18.31 15.46 -3.04
CA HIS A 39 18.43 14.10 -3.57
C HIS A 39 19.19 14.09 -4.90
N GLN A 40 19.85 12.99 -5.19
CA GLN A 40 20.57 12.81 -6.44
C GLN A 40 19.67 12.16 -7.49
N LEU A 41 19.32 12.92 -8.51
CA LEU A 41 18.68 12.39 -9.72
C LEU A 41 19.74 11.77 -10.63
N VAL A 42 19.56 10.51 -10.99
CA VAL A 42 20.52 9.75 -11.81
C VAL A 42 19.82 9.03 -12.96
N TYR A 43 20.57 8.72 -14.02
CA TYR A 43 20.11 7.88 -15.14
C TYR A 43 21.07 6.70 -15.38
N HIS A 44 20.57 5.64 -16.00
CA HIS A 44 21.38 4.48 -16.37
C HIS A 44 21.84 4.57 -17.84
N PRO A 45 23.03 4.08 -18.21
CA PRO A 45 23.49 4.04 -19.60
C PRO A 45 22.56 3.25 -20.56
N ALA A 46 21.74 2.36 -20.03
CA ALA A 46 20.68 1.69 -20.81
C ALA A 46 19.62 2.68 -21.30
N SER A 47 19.23 3.66 -20.47
CA SER A 47 18.29 4.73 -20.87
C SER A 47 18.88 5.59 -21.98
N LEU A 48 20.21 5.80 -22.00
CA LEU A 48 20.89 6.48 -23.11
C LEU A 48 20.74 5.71 -24.43
N ARG A 49 20.91 4.39 -24.41
CA ARG A 49 20.71 3.53 -25.59
C ARG A 49 19.27 3.58 -26.08
N ASP A 50 18.33 3.65 -25.15
CA ASP A 50 16.91 3.75 -25.47
C ASP A 50 16.56 5.11 -26.10
N ILE A 51 16.99 6.22 -25.49
CA ILE A 51 16.82 7.57 -26.04
C ILE A 51 17.48 7.72 -27.41
N ALA A 52 18.66 7.12 -27.61
CA ALA A 52 19.36 7.19 -28.90
C ALA A 52 18.58 6.55 -30.06
N ARG A 53 17.63 5.65 -29.76
CA ARG A 53 16.75 4.98 -30.73
C ARG A 53 15.43 5.73 -30.95
N ASP A 54 15.24 6.89 -30.32
CA ASP A 54 14.07 7.73 -30.56
C ASP A 54 14.01 8.15 -32.05
N ARG A 55 12.83 8.00 -32.65
CA ARG A 55 12.58 8.29 -34.08
C ARG A 55 12.50 9.79 -34.35
N ASP A 56 12.24 10.61 -33.33
CA ASP A 56 12.24 12.06 -33.41
C ASP A 56 13.64 12.59 -33.14
N GLU A 57 14.38 12.93 -34.20
CA GLU A 57 15.77 13.39 -34.11
C GLU A 57 15.90 14.69 -33.29
N ASP A 58 14.94 15.60 -33.42
CA ASP A 58 14.94 16.87 -32.69
C ASP A 58 14.69 16.63 -31.20
N ARG A 59 13.75 15.73 -30.84
CA ARG A 59 13.49 15.36 -29.43
C ARG A 59 14.67 14.60 -28.81
N ARG A 60 15.28 13.68 -29.58
CA ARG A 60 16.46 12.92 -29.17
C ARG A 60 17.61 13.84 -28.80
N ASP A 61 17.98 14.74 -29.71
CA ASP A 61 19.17 15.60 -29.56
C ASP A 61 18.99 16.59 -28.39
N ARG A 62 17.77 17.13 -28.21
CA ARG A 62 17.41 17.93 -27.01
C ARG A 62 17.55 17.14 -25.71
N THR A 63 17.04 15.92 -25.68
CA THR A 63 17.05 15.07 -24.48
C THR A 63 18.49 14.69 -24.10
N LEU A 64 19.32 14.28 -25.07
CA LEU A 64 20.72 13.93 -24.85
C LEU A 64 21.57 15.12 -24.38
N ALA A 65 21.34 16.32 -24.93
CA ALA A 65 22.08 17.52 -24.53
C ALA A 65 21.82 17.91 -23.07
N ARG A 66 20.57 17.77 -22.61
CA ARG A 66 20.17 18.13 -21.24
C ARG A 66 20.38 16.99 -20.23
N LEU A 67 20.51 15.74 -20.66
CA LEU A 67 20.75 14.59 -19.79
C LEU A 67 21.98 14.78 -18.88
N ARG A 68 22.99 15.52 -19.37
CA ARG A 68 24.24 15.84 -18.66
C ARG A 68 24.05 16.62 -17.35
N GLN A 69 22.85 17.16 -17.09
CA GLN A 69 22.52 17.81 -15.83
C GLN A 69 22.30 16.83 -14.67
N TYR A 70 22.06 15.54 -14.99
CA TYR A 70 21.85 14.47 -14.02
C TYR A 70 23.10 13.59 -13.90
N GLY A 71 23.23 12.87 -12.78
CA GLY A 71 24.35 11.95 -12.59
C GLY A 71 24.20 10.68 -13.42
N GLU A 72 25.24 10.29 -14.15
CA GLU A 72 25.28 8.99 -14.82
C GLU A 72 25.68 7.88 -13.84
N LEU A 73 24.91 6.79 -13.81
CA LEU A 73 25.30 5.58 -13.09
C LEU A 73 26.36 4.80 -13.88
N ALA A 74 27.27 4.13 -13.16
CA ALA A 74 28.15 3.15 -13.78
C ALA A 74 27.32 1.96 -14.30
N GLU A 75 27.59 1.53 -15.54
CA GLU A 75 26.86 0.43 -16.20
C GLU A 75 26.93 -0.89 -15.39
N GLY A 76 28.10 -1.19 -14.82
CA GLY A 76 28.33 -2.40 -14.04
C GLY A 76 28.31 -3.70 -14.85
N PRO A 77 28.32 -4.88 -14.19
CA PRO A 77 28.26 -6.19 -14.84
C PRO A 77 27.01 -6.39 -15.70
N PRO A 78 27.11 -7.26 -16.73
CA PRO A 78 25.99 -7.61 -17.59
C PRO A 78 24.84 -8.21 -16.77
N CYS A 79 23.61 -7.88 -17.16
CA CYS A 79 22.41 -8.39 -16.53
C CYS A 79 22.26 -9.91 -16.81
N PRO A 80 22.19 -10.76 -15.79
CA PRO A 80 22.03 -12.21 -15.98
C PRO A 80 20.65 -12.59 -16.52
N TRP A 81 19.68 -11.66 -16.49
CA TRP A 81 18.32 -11.89 -17.00
C TRP A 81 18.20 -11.69 -18.51
N ASN A 82 19.23 -11.13 -19.15
CA ASN A 82 19.23 -10.94 -20.59
C ASN A 82 19.57 -12.26 -21.28
N VAL A 83 18.53 -12.98 -21.71
CA VAL A 83 18.64 -14.22 -22.47
C VAL A 83 18.54 -13.95 -23.98
N PRO A 84 19.13 -14.80 -24.84
CA PRO A 84 19.04 -14.63 -26.29
C PRO A 84 17.58 -14.61 -26.78
N GLY A 85 17.24 -13.64 -27.63
CA GLY A 85 15.91 -13.51 -28.24
C GLY A 85 14.97 -12.51 -27.58
N LEU A 86 15.43 -11.77 -26.56
CA LEU A 86 14.70 -10.63 -26.01
C LEU A 86 14.71 -9.44 -26.98
N SER A 87 13.70 -8.58 -26.88
CA SER A 87 13.73 -7.30 -27.58
C SER A 87 14.79 -6.39 -26.93
N GLU A 88 15.39 -5.49 -27.71
CA GLU A 88 16.35 -4.52 -27.16
C GLU A 88 15.73 -3.63 -26.06
N ASN A 89 14.40 -3.43 -26.06
CA ASN A 89 13.68 -2.73 -24.99
C ASN A 89 13.64 -3.58 -23.71
N ASP A 90 13.36 -4.88 -23.83
CA ASP A 90 13.39 -5.79 -22.69
C ASP A 90 14.79 -5.89 -22.07
N GLU A 91 15.84 -5.86 -22.90
CA GLU A 91 17.22 -5.82 -22.42
C GLU A 91 17.52 -4.54 -21.63
N CYS A 92 17.04 -3.38 -22.10
CA CYS A 92 17.19 -2.11 -21.39
C CYS A 92 16.46 -2.15 -20.03
N ASP A 93 15.18 -2.54 -20.02
CA ASP A 93 14.36 -2.67 -18.82
C ASP A 93 15.02 -3.58 -17.77
N ASN A 94 15.43 -4.77 -18.20
CA ASN A 94 16.08 -5.74 -17.31
C ASN A 94 17.39 -5.19 -16.75
N THR A 95 18.16 -4.46 -17.55
CA THR A 95 19.43 -3.87 -17.08
C THR A 95 19.19 -2.77 -16.05
N ILE A 96 18.18 -1.91 -16.26
CA ILE A 96 17.76 -0.87 -15.31
C ILE A 96 17.31 -1.49 -13.99
N LEU A 97 16.46 -2.52 -14.05
CA LEU A 97 16.01 -3.25 -12.85
C LEU A 97 17.15 -3.98 -12.15
N TYR A 98 18.14 -4.50 -12.88
CA TYR A 98 19.29 -5.17 -12.29
C TYR A 98 20.24 -4.18 -11.60
N ALA A 99 20.39 -2.98 -12.14
CA ALA A 99 21.10 -1.91 -11.44
C ALA A 99 20.41 -1.55 -10.11
N LEU A 100 19.08 -1.56 -10.08
CA LEU A 100 18.31 -1.36 -8.86
C LEU A 100 18.48 -2.51 -7.86
N GLU A 101 18.47 -3.77 -8.30
CA GLU A 101 18.74 -4.94 -7.45
C GLU A 101 20.14 -4.89 -6.81
N ARG A 102 21.12 -4.34 -7.53
CA ARG A 102 22.51 -4.18 -7.07
C ARG A 102 22.76 -2.92 -6.24
N ASP A 103 21.71 -2.25 -5.80
CA ASP A 103 21.79 -1.04 -4.96
C ASP A 103 22.52 0.13 -5.62
N ALA A 104 22.51 0.22 -6.96
CA ALA A 104 23.07 1.38 -7.66
C ALA A 104 22.25 2.66 -7.42
N ALA A 105 20.96 2.53 -7.09
CA ALA A 105 20.06 3.61 -6.73
C ALA A 105 19.09 3.14 -5.63
N HIS A 106 18.51 4.06 -4.87
CA HIS A 106 17.55 3.73 -3.82
C HIS A 106 16.19 3.37 -4.44
N VAL A 107 15.73 4.17 -5.40
CA VAL A 107 14.43 4.00 -6.06
C VAL A 107 14.51 4.25 -7.56
N LEU A 108 13.55 3.70 -8.31
CA LEU A 108 13.33 3.94 -9.74
C LEU A 108 11.98 4.67 -9.91
N MET A 109 11.98 5.74 -10.70
CA MET A 109 10.76 6.46 -11.10
C MET A 109 10.43 6.16 -12.57
N THR A 110 9.24 5.61 -12.82
CA THR A 110 8.75 5.22 -14.16
C THR A 110 7.21 5.23 -14.20
N GLU A 111 6.65 5.65 -15.34
CA GLU A 111 5.20 5.52 -15.64
C GLU A 111 4.87 4.24 -16.43
N ASP A 112 5.87 3.39 -16.73
CA ASP A 112 5.71 2.18 -17.54
C ASP A 112 5.15 1.03 -16.69
N ARG A 113 3.89 0.67 -16.94
CA ARG A 113 3.20 -0.42 -16.23
C ARG A 113 3.85 -1.79 -16.47
N GLY A 114 4.44 -2.02 -17.64
CA GLY A 114 5.20 -3.22 -17.96
C GLY A 114 6.48 -3.32 -17.11
N LEU A 115 7.20 -2.20 -16.94
CA LEU A 115 8.39 -2.16 -16.07
C LEU A 115 8.02 -2.38 -14.59
N HIS A 116 6.90 -1.81 -14.12
CA HIS A 116 6.35 -2.10 -12.79
C HIS A 116 6.02 -3.59 -12.62
N ALA A 117 5.37 -4.22 -13.61
CA ALA A 117 5.06 -5.65 -13.56
C ALA A 117 6.33 -6.51 -13.49
N LYS A 118 7.36 -6.19 -14.30
CA LYS A 118 8.68 -6.86 -14.28
C LYS A 118 9.38 -6.70 -12.93
N ALA A 119 9.30 -5.53 -12.31
CA ALA A 119 9.86 -5.27 -10.99
C ALA A 119 9.16 -6.06 -9.89
N ILE A 120 7.82 -6.13 -9.92
CA ILE A 120 7.03 -6.92 -8.96
C ILE A 120 7.39 -8.40 -9.06
N ALA A 121 7.48 -8.94 -10.28
CA ALA A 121 7.85 -10.33 -10.52
C ALA A 121 9.24 -10.70 -9.96
N ARG A 122 10.13 -9.71 -9.80
CA ARG A 122 11.49 -9.85 -9.27
C ARG A 122 11.64 -9.40 -7.81
N GLY A 123 10.55 -9.06 -7.13
CA GLY A 123 10.58 -8.60 -5.74
C GLY A 123 11.08 -7.15 -5.55
N LEU A 124 11.26 -6.39 -6.62
CA LEU A 124 11.74 -5.00 -6.60
C LEU A 124 10.61 -3.96 -6.56
N GLY A 125 9.34 -4.40 -6.56
CA GLY A 125 8.18 -3.49 -6.65
C GLY A 125 8.08 -2.45 -5.51
N SER A 126 8.73 -2.66 -4.37
CA SER A 126 8.82 -1.66 -3.29
C SER A 126 9.75 -0.49 -3.62
N ARG A 127 10.64 -0.64 -4.61
CA ARG A 127 11.64 0.34 -5.02
C ARG A 127 11.28 1.06 -6.32
N VAL A 128 10.17 0.69 -6.97
CA VAL A 128 9.72 1.31 -8.24
C VAL A 128 8.45 2.13 -7.99
N TYR A 129 8.43 3.37 -8.49
CA TYR A 129 7.39 4.36 -8.20
C TYR A 129 6.88 5.05 -9.46
N PHE A 130 5.56 5.26 -9.51
CA PHE A 130 4.93 6.25 -10.39
C PHE A 130 5.20 7.66 -9.87
N ILE A 131 5.11 8.67 -10.75
CA ILE A 131 5.33 10.09 -10.42
C ILE A 131 4.47 10.52 -9.23
N GLN A 132 3.19 10.16 -9.21
CA GLN A 132 2.27 10.57 -8.13
C GLN A 132 2.62 9.87 -6.80
N THR A 133 3.14 8.64 -6.87
CA THR A 133 3.50 7.88 -5.65
C THR A 133 4.81 8.38 -5.05
N ILE A 134 5.80 8.74 -5.87
CA ILE A 134 7.04 9.34 -5.39
C ILE A 134 6.82 10.77 -4.92
N GLU A 135 5.98 11.55 -5.60
CA GLU A 135 5.56 12.88 -5.12
C GLU A 135 4.94 12.77 -3.73
N ASP A 136 3.90 11.94 -3.55
CA ASP A 136 3.25 11.73 -2.25
C ASP A 136 4.24 11.28 -1.18
N TRP A 137 5.22 10.45 -1.53
CA TRP A 137 6.28 10.06 -0.60
C TRP A 137 7.23 11.21 -0.25
N LEU A 138 7.74 11.95 -1.23
CA LEU A 138 8.67 13.06 -1.01
C LEU A 138 7.99 14.23 -0.31
N SER A 139 6.75 14.54 -0.64
CA SER A 139 5.96 15.58 0.04
C SER A 139 5.76 15.21 1.51
N ARG A 140 5.46 13.94 1.83
CA ARG A 140 5.47 13.48 3.23
C ARG A 140 6.84 13.67 3.87
N LEU A 141 7.88 13.24 3.18
CA LEU A 141 9.22 13.24 3.75
C LEU A 141 9.72 14.65 4.09
N HIS A 142 9.40 15.66 3.26
CA HIS A 142 9.96 17.01 3.31
C HIS A 142 9.03 18.09 3.85
N ASP A 143 7.71 17.92 3.78
CA ASP A 143 6.75 18.97 4.13
C ASP A 143 5.84 18.54 5.30
N PRO A 144 5.77 19.32 6.39
CA PRO A 144 4.76 19.17 7.43
C PRO A 144 3.30 19.39 6.99
N ALA A 145 3.05 19.72 5.72
CA ALA A 145 1.78 20.25 5.21
C ALA A 145 0.52 19.41 5.49
N THR A 146 -0.57 20.17 5.67
CA THR A 146 -1.98 19.76 5.83
C THR A 146 -2.51 19.02 4.62
N VAL A 147 -2.88 17.75 4.79
CA VAL A 147 -3.51 16.93 3.76
C VAL A 147 -4.87 16.43 4.25
N GLU A 148 -5.93 17.06 3.76
CA GLU A 148 -7.28 16.64 4.11
C GLU A 148 -7.51 15.14 3.88
N LEU A 149 -8.08 14.49 4.89
CA LEU A 149 -8.28 13.05 4.90
C LEU A 149 -9.24 12.65 3.79
N PRO A 150 -8.98 11.52 3.11
CA PRO A 150 -9.94 10.97 2.19
C PRO A 150 -11.13 10.42 2.98
N ASP A 151 -12.21 11.19 3.04
CA ASP A 151 -13.49 10.66 3.48
C ASP A 151 -14.06 9.78 2.38
N ILE A 152 -14.09 8.47 2.64
CA ILE A 152 -14.83 7.55 1.79
C ILE A 152 -16.31 7.74 2.07
N LEU A 153 -17.05 8.13 1.04
CA LEU A 153 -18.49 8.29 1.12
C LEU A 153 -19.17 7.02 0.61
N ASP A 154 -20.21 6.58 1.30
CA ASP A 154 -21.07 5.47 0.86
C ASP A 154 -22.34 6.06 0.24
N VAL A 155 -22.42 6.02 -1.08
CA VAL A 155 -23.47 6.70 -1.88
C VAL A 155 -24.26 5.71 -2.71
N GLU A 156 -25.47 6.06 -3.10
CA GLU A 156 -26.19 5.32 -4.14
C GLU A 156 -25.62 5.65 -5.53
N LEU A 157 -25.60 4.68 -6.45
CA LEU A 157 -25.08 4.90 -7.82
C LEU A 157 -25.87 5.97 -8.60
N ASN A 158 -27.14 6.19 -8.25
CA ASN A 158 -27.96 7.23 -8.89
C ASN A 158 -27.36 8.63 -8.71
N GLU A 159 -26.71 8.91 -7.57
CA GLU A 159 -26.07 10.21 -7.25
C GLU A 159 -24.93 10.54 -8.22
N LEU A 160 -24.28 9.50 -8.76
CA LEU A 160 -23.12 9.61 -9.65
C LEU A 160 -23.52 9.50 -11.14
N THR A 161 -24.78 9.17 -11.44
CA THR A 161 -25.27 9.04 -12.83
C THR A 161 -25.06 10.31 -13.67
N PRO A 162 -25.19 11.55 -13.13
CA PRO A 162 -24.87 12.77 -13.87
C PRO A 162 -23.38 12.89 -14.26
N GLN A 163 -22.48 12.29 -13.48
CA GLN A 163 -21.02 12.28 -13.70
C GLN A 163 -20.58 11.09 -14.58
N LEU A 164 -21.50 10.25 -15.02
CA LEU A 164 -21.15 9.06 -15.81
C LEU A 164 -20.44 9.44 -17.12
N GLY A 165 -20.72 10.62 -17.69
CA GLY A 165 -20.05 11.13 -18.89
C GLY A 165 -18.63 11.65 -18.67
N ASP A 166 -18.15 11.71 -17.43
CA ASP A 166 -16.83 12.27 -17.11
C ASP A 166 -15.69 11.35 -17.60
N SER A 167 -14.52 11.94 -17.83
CA SER A 167 -13.34 11.22 -18.32
C SER A 167 -12.83 10.15 -17.35
N PHE A 168 -13.20 10.27 -16.06
CA PHE A 168 -12.96 9.23 -15.07
C PHE A 168 -13.52 7.87 -15.52
N PHE A 169 -14.65 7.83 -16.22
CA PHE A 169 -15.29 6.58 -16.66
C PHE A 169 -14.84 6.09 -18.04
N ASP A 170 -14.04 6.86 -18.81
CA ASP A 170 -13.64 6.50 -20.18
C ASP A 170 -13.00 5.11 -20.25
N SER A 171 -11.96 4.88 -19.43
CA SER A 171 -11.30 3.56 -19.36
C SER A 171 -12.22 2.40 -18.96
N LEU A 172 -13.32 2.65 -18.23
CA LEU A 172 -14.30 1.61 -17.89
C LEU A 172 -15.23 1.32 -19.09
N ARG A 173 -15.58 2.34 -19.86
CA ARG A 173 -16.34 2.17 -21.12
C ARG A 173 -15.51 1.46 -22.18
N ASP A 174 -14.26 1.85 -22.34
CA ASP A 174 -13.34 1.22 -23.30
C ASP A 174 -13.09 -0.24 -22.92
N GLY A 175 -13.04 -0.54 -21.61
CA GLY A 175 -12.92 -1.89 -21.11
C GLY A 175 -14.22 -2.70 -21.26
N TYR A 176 -15.38 -2.17 -20.89
CA TYR A 176 -16.60 -2.96 -20.78
C TYR A 176 -17.68 -2.42 -21.71
N ALA A 177 -17.91 -3.12 -22.83
CA ALA A 177 -18.98 -2.78 -23.76
C ALA A 177 -20.35 -2.77 -23.05
N GLY A 178 -21.09 -1.67 -23.18
CA GLY A 178 -22.38 -1.49 -22.49
C GLY A 178 -22.28 -1.10 -21.01
N PHE A 179 -21.10 -0.66 -20.53
CA PHE A 179 -20.88 -0.24 -19.14
C PHE A 179 -21.92 0.77 -18.66
N ASP A 180 -22.22 1.79 -19.46
CA ASP A 180 -23.16 2.86 -19.07
C ASP A 180 -24.59 2.33 -18.86
N ASP A 181 -25.04 1.38 -19.69
CA ASP A 181 -26.36 0.79 -19.56
C ASP A 181 -26.44 -0.14 -18.35
N TRP A 182 -25.39 -0.93 -18.11
CA TRP A 182 -25.24 -1.72 -16.90
C TRP A 182 -25.26 -0.82 -15.65
N TYR A 183 -24.50 0.28 -15.67
CA TYR A 183 -24.42 1.23 -14.57
C TYR A 183 -25.79 1.81 -14.24
N ARG A 184 -26.51 2.30 -15.25
CA ARG A 184 -27.86 2.85 -15.08
C ARG A 184 -28.86 1.81 -14.58
N ALA A 185 -28.77 0.57 -15.04
CA ALA A 185 -29.60 -0.52 -14.52
C ALA A 185 -29.32 -0.74 -13.02
N LYS A 186 -28.05 -0.81 -12.61
CA LYS A 186 -27.67 -0.98 -11.20
C LYS A 186 -27.99 0.23 -10.34
N ALA A 187 -27.96 1.44 -10.89
CA ALA A 187 -28.46 2.62 -10.19
C ALA A 187 -29.96 2.54 -9.91
N ARG A 188 -30.78 2.01 -10.85
CA ARG A 188 -32.21 1.78 -10.63
C ARG A 188 -32.49 0.69 -9.59
N ASP A 189 -31.61 -0.30 -9.49
CA ASP A 189 -31.68 -1.36 -8.47
C ASP A 189 -31.31 -0.85 -7.05
N GLY A 190 -30.95 0.43 -6.87
CA GLY A 190 -30.53 0.99 -5.58
C GLY A 190 -29.13 0.53 -5.14
N ARG A 191 -28.27 0.15 -6.10
CA ARG A 191 -26.90 -0.29 -5.82
C ARG A 191 -26.10 0.86 -5.19
N ARG A 192 -25.20 0.51 -4.26
CA ARG A 192 -24.33 1.46 -3.56
C ARG A 192 -22.86 1.32 -3.98
N ALA A 193 -22.11 2.37 -3.73
CA ALA A 193 -20.67 2.41 -3.95
C ALA A 193 -19.95 3.22 -2.89
N TRP A 194 -18.75 2.78 -2.55
CA TRP A 194 -17.78 3.59 -1.84
C TRP A 194 -17.05 4.49 -2.83
N ILE A 195 -17.03 5.79 -2.59
CA ILE A 195 -16.33 6.75 -3.43
C ILE A 195 -15.29 7.53 -2.65
N TYR A 196 -14.27 7.98 -3.38
CA TYR A 196 -13.35 8.99 -2.93
C TYR A 196 -13.40 10.20 -3.87
N ARG A 197 -13.51 11.39 -3.29
CA ARG A 197 -13.44 12.66 -4.01
C ARG A 197 -12.19 13.42 -3.60
N HIS A 198 -11.44 13.92 -4.57
CA HIS A 198 -10.18 14.61 -4.31
C HIS A 198 -10.43 16.11 -4.05
N PRO A 199 -10.09 16.65 -2.87
CA PRO A 199 -10.21 18.08 -2.58
C PRO A 199 -9.12 18.90 -3.30
N PRO A 200 -9.38 20.19 -3.63
CA PRO A 200 -10.57 20.98 -3.30
C PRO A 200 -11.68 20.94 -4.36
N ALA A 201 -11.39 20.44 -5.57
CA ALA A 201 -12.35 20.39 -6.68
C ALA A 201 -13.50 19.39 -6.44
N ASN A 202 -13.31 18.46 -5.50
CA ASN A 202 -14.28 17.42 -5.12
C ASN A 202 -14.59 16.45 -6.28
N ASP A 203 -13.62 16.28 -7.17
CA ASP A 203 -13.73 15.43 -8.35
C ASP A 203 -13.71 13.94 -7.96
N LEU A 204 -14.58 13.15 -8.61
CA LEU A 204 -14.63 11.71 -8.39
C LEU A 204 -13.29 11.09 -8.81
N SER A 205 -12.56 10.59 -7.83
CA SER A 205 -11.18 10.12 -8.02
C SER A 205 -11.00 8.64 -7.75
N ALA A 206 -11.92 8.00 -7.01
CA ALA A 206 -11.97 6.55 -6.91
C ALA A 206 -13.39 6.05 -6.65
N ILE A 207 -13.70 4.84 -7.10
CA ILE A 207 -15.00 4.19 -6.89
C ILE A 207 -14.82 2.69 -6.64
N CYS A 208 -15.57 2.16 -5.68
CA CYS A 208 -15.75 0.74 -5.44
C CYS A 208 -17.24 0.41 -5.35
N ILE A 209 -17.79 -0.19 -6.40
CA ILE A 209 -19.18 -0.67 -6.45
C ILE A 209 -19.21 -2.07 -5.86
N TYR A 210 -20.11 -2.33 -4.91
CA TYR A 210 -20.15 -3.61 -4.20
C TYR A 210 -21.57 -4.21 -4.14
N ASP A 211 -21.64 -5.51 -3.84
CA ASP A 211 -22.87 -6.27 -3.78
C ASP A 211 -22.76 -7.49 -2.88
N VAL A 212 -23.85 -7.84 -2.19
CA VAL A 212 -23.91 -9.11 -1.45
C VAL A 212 -24.69 -10.10 -2.28
N GLN A 213 -23.99 -11.15 -2.72
CA GLN A 213 -24.55 -12.25 -3.47
C GLN A 213 -24.57 -13.50 -2.58
N THR A 214 -25.48 -14.43 -2.86
CA THR A 214 -25.58 -15.68 -2.10
C THR A 214 -25.47 -16.83 -3.07
N ASP A 215 -24.58 -17.78 -2.78
CA ASP A 215 -24.47 -19.01 -3.55
C ASP A 215 -24.14 -18.82 -5.04
N GLU A 216 -23.41 -17.75 -5.35
CA GLU A 216 -23.08 -17.34 -6.73
C GLU A 216 -22.14 -18.33 -7.41
N ILE A 217 -22.39 -18.61 -8.69
CA ILE A 217 -21.44 -19.30 -9.57
C ILE A 217 -20.47 -18.25 -10.09
N VAL A 218 -19.22 -18.34 -9.65
CA VAL A 218 -18.23 -17.30 -9.92
C VAL A 218 -17.29 -17.63 -11.07
N THR A 219 -17.27 -18.86 -11.59
CA THR A 219 -16.43 -19.22 -12.75
C THR A 219 -17.24 -19.89 -13.86
N ASN A 220 -16.72 -19.83 -15.08
CA ASN A 220 -17.27 -20.51 -16.25
C ASN A 220 -17.33 -22.04 -16.06
N GLU A 221 -16.42 -22.59 -15.25
CA GLU A 221 -16.34 -24.02 -14.90
C GLU A 221 -17.39 -24.44 -13.84
N GLY A 222 -18.22 -23.50 -13.38
CA GLY A 222 -19.31 -23.78 -12.45
C GLY A 222 -18.89 -23.76 -10.97
N GLN A 223 -17.75 -23.16 -10.63
CA GLN A 223 -17.35 -23.04 -9.23
C GLN A 223 -18.33 -22.13 -8.48
N ARG A 224 -18.93 -22.66 -7.41
CA ARG A 224 -19.90 -21.96 -6.57
C ARG A 224 -19.26 -21.51 -5.26
N LEU A 225 -19.48 -20.25 -4.88
CA LEU A 225 -19.15 -19.75 -3.55
C LEU A 225 -20.33 -19.99 -2.61
N ALA A 226 -20.22 -20.99 -1.74
CA ALA A 226 -21.28 -21.32 -0.80
C ALA A 226 -21.48 -20.20 0.24
N GLY A 227 -22.74 -19.85 0.50
CA GLY A 227 -23.13 -18.82 1.46
C GLY A 227 -23.06 -17.40 0.90
N ARG A 228 -23.05 -16.41 1.80
CA ARG A 228 -23.01 -14.99 1.43
C ARG A 228 -21.60 -14.60 0.96
N ALA A 229 -21.50 -13.94 -0.18
CA ALA A 229 -20.26 -13.45 -0.76
C ALA A 229 -20.39 -11.96 -1.10
N LEU A 230 -19.37 -11.17 -0.77
CA LEU A 230 -19.29 -9.77 -1.18
C LEU A 230 -18.58 -9.69 -2.54
N LYS A 231 -19.32 -9.31 -3.59
CA LYS A 231 -18.76 -9.01 -4.91
C LYS A 231 -18.31 -7.55 -4.94
N LEU A 232 -17.07 -7.30 -5.34
CA LEU A 232 -16.59 -5.97 -5.74
C LEU A 232 -16.77 -5.88 -7.26
N CYS A 233 -17.85 -5.23 -7.71
CA CYS A 233 -18.26 -5.22 -9.11
C CYS A 233 -17.43 -4.27 -9.98
N THR A 234 -17.01 -3.15 -9.40
CA THR A 234 -16.14 -2.19 -10.07
C THR A 234 -15.18 -1.67 -9.03
N PHE A 235 -13.88 -1.73 -9.31
CA PHE A 235 -12.84 -1.25 -8.43
C PHE A 235 -11.89 -0.39 -9.24
N LYS A 236 -12.01 0.94 -9.10
CA LYS A 236 -11.20 1.89 -9.86
C LYS A 236 -10.63 2.96 -8.96
N VAL A 237 -9.32 3.13 -9.05
CA VAL A 237 -8.56 4.23 -8.43
C VAL A 237 -7.97 5.07 -9.55
N GLY A 238 -8.34 6.35 -9.59
CA GLY A 238 -7.87 7.31 -10.58
C GLY A 238 -6.37 7.59 -10.46
N GLU A 239 -5.75 7.98 -11.57
CA GLU A 239 -4.30 8.18 -11.65
C GLU A 239 -3.79 9.29 -10.72
N LEU A 240 -4.59 10.36 -10.57
CA LEU A 240 -4.31 11.51 -9.71
C LEU A 240 -4.18 11.18 -8.22
N VAL A 241 -4.77 10.06 -7.79
CA VAL A 241 -4.81 9.64 -6.37
C VAL A 241 -4.06 8.34 -6.12
N ARG A 242 -3.26 7.88 -7.09
CA ARG A 242 -2.31 6.78 -6.90
C ARG A 242 -1.29 7.15 -5.84
N GLY A 243 -0.85 6.16 -5.06
CA GLY A 243 0.07 6.36 -3.92
C GLY A 243 -0.62 6.67 -2.59
N ARG A 244 -1.79 7.31 -2.59
CA ARG A 244 -2.55 7.69 -1.37
C ARG A 244 -3.25 6.54 -0.63
N LYS A 245 -2.92 5.29 -0.95
CA LYS A 245 -3.49 4.07 -0.32
C LYS A 245 -5.02 3.92 -0.39
N ILE A 246 -5.70 4.61 -1.31
CA ILE A 246 -7.16 4.53 -1.47
C ILE A 246 -7.64 3.11 -1.78
N GLY A 247 -6.91 2.35 -2.60
CA GLY A 247 -7.27 0.95 -2.85
C GLY A 247 -7.20 0.07 -1.60
N GLU A 248 -6.22 0.32 -0.73
CA GLU A 248 -6.09 -0.38 0.56
C GLU A 248 -7.24 0.01 1.51
N LEU A 249 -7.68 1.26 1.48
CA LEU A 249 -8.83 1.75 2.22
C LEU A 249 -10.14 1.11 1.75
N PHE A 250 -10.35 0.93 0.43
CA PHE A 250 -11.50 0.19 -0.09
C PHE A 250 -11.51 -1.27 0.37
N LEU A 251 -10.35 -1.94 0.39
CA LEU A 251 -10.26 -3.30 0.95
C LEU A 251 -10.55 -3.31 2.45
N LYS A 252 -10.06 -2.33 3.23
CA LYS A 252 -10.40 -2.16 4.65
C LYS A 252 -11.92 -2.05 4.84
N MET A 253 -12.59 -1.25 4.02
CA MET A 253 -14.06 -1.12 4.04
C MET A 253 -14.75 -2.43 3.63
N ALA A 254 -14.28 -3.10 2.58
CA ALA A 254 -14.80 -4.38 2.13
C ALA A 254 -14.71 -5.46 3.23
N PHE A 255 -13.58 -5.56 3.93
CA PHE A 255 -13.43 -6.51 5.04
C PHE A 255 -14.36 -6.20 6.20
N ARG A 256 -14.47 -4.93 6.61
CA ARG A 256 -15.41 -4.53 7.68
C ARG A 256 -16.86 -4.84 7.30
N TYR A 257 -17.24 -4.50 6.07
CA TYR A 257 -18.59 -4.75 5.56
C TYR A 257 -18.89 -6.25 5.47
N ALA A 258 -17.94 -7.04 4.97
CA ALA A 258 -18.05 -8.50 4.90
C ALA A 258 -18.20 -9.13 6.29
N THR A 259 -17.40 -8.69 7.28
CA THR A 259 -17.52 -9.15 8.66
C THR A 259 -18.89 -8.80 9.25
N ALA A 260 -19.34 -7.55 9.12
CA ALA A 260 -20.63 -7.08 9.63
C ALA A 260 -21.83 -7.80 9.00
N ASN A 261 -21.69 -8.20 7.72
CA ASN A 261 -22.73 -8.93 6.99
C ASN A 261 -22.54 -10.45 6.99
N ALA A 262 -21.58 -10.98 7.76
CA ALA A 262 -21.25 -12.40 7.80
C ALA A 262 -21.05 -13.04 6.40
N CYS A 263 -20.43 -12.30 5.48
CA CYS A 263 -20.05 -12.84 4.17
C CYS A 263 -18.88 -13.81 4.34
N ALA A 264 -19.01 -15.05 3.88
CA ALA A 264 -17.98 -16.08 3.93
C ALA A 264 -16.86 -15.87 2.90
N HIS A 265 -17.13 -15.07 1.86
CA HIS A 265 -16.23 -14.83 0.75
C HIS A 265 -16.28 -13.38 0.29
N ILE A 266 -15.17 -12.91 -0.29
CA ILE A 266 -15.09 -11.64 -1.01
C ILE A 266 -14.46 -11.95 -2.36
N PHE A 267 -15.02 -11.44 -3.45
CA PHE A 267 -14.48 -11.72 -4.78
C PHE A 267 -14.60 -10.53 -5.73
N ILE A 268 -13.76 -10.56 -6.76
CA ILE A 268 -13.66 -9.52 -7.79
C ILE A 268 -13.24 -10.16 -9.11
N ASP A 269 -13.84 -9.68 -10.18
CA ASP A 269 -13.47 -10.03 -11.55
C ASP A 269 -12.44 -8.99 -12.01
N VAL A 270 -11.26 -9.43 -12.42
CA VAL A 270 -10.15 -8.57 -12.85
C VAL A 270 -9.73 -8.97 -14.24
N ARG A 271 -9.73 -8.00 -15.15
CA ARG A 271 -9.21 -8.23 -16.49
C ARG A 271 -7.70 -8.37 -16.48
N GLU A 272 -7.24 -9.45 -17.09
CA GLU A 272 -5.82 -9.69 -17.36
C GLU A 272 -5.65 -9.75 -18.87
N ASP A 273 -5.35 -8.61 -19.47
CA ASP A 273 -5.05 -8.49 -20.89
C ASP A 273 -3.54 -8.57 -21.14
N GLU A 274 -3.13 -8.94 -22.35
CA GLU A 274 -1.73 -8.87 -22.81
C GLU A 274 -1.28 -7.41 -22.93
N ASN A 275 -2.19 -6.47 -23.17
CA ASN A 275 -1.90 -5.05 -23.17
C ASN A 275 -1.73 -4.51 -21.74
N PRO A 276 -0.54 -4.00 -21.36
CA PRO A 276 -0.25 -3.45 -20.03
C PRO A 276 -1.17 -2.28 -19.63
N ASP A 277 -1.74 -1.56 -20.60
CA ASP A 277 -2.62 -0.41 -20.33
C ASP A 277 -4.01 -0.83 -19.85
N GLN A 278 -4.44 -2.04 -20.23
CA GLN A 278 -5.70 -2.65 -19.80
C GLN A 278 -5.49 -3.66 -18.67
N SER A 279 -4.28 -4.20 -18.52
CA SER A 279 -3.87 -4.97 -17.35
C SER A 279 -3.73 -4.05 -16.14
N HIS A 280 -4.26 -4.48 -14.99
CA HIS A 280 -4.17 -3.74 -13.73
C HIS A 280 -3.22 -4.44 -12.73
N PRO A 281 -1.90 -4.47 -13.01
CA PRO A 281 -0.94 -5.22 -12.19
C PRO A 281 -0.87 -4.73 -10.75
N GLU A 282 -1.13 -3.44 -10.49
CA GLU A 282 -1.15 -2.88 -9.13
C GLU A 282 -2.33 -3.43 -8.32
N LEU A 283 -3.50 -3.56 -8.95
CA LEU A 283 -4.69 -4.16 -8.31
C LEU A 283 -4.46 -5.64 -8.03
N ILE A 284 -3.92 -6.40 -8.98
CA ILE A 284 -3.60 -7.82 -8.81
C ILE A 284 -2.64 -8.01 -7.63
N THR A 285 -1.60 -7.19 -7.56
CA THR A 285 -0.63 -7.22 -6.47
C THR A 285 -1.29 -6.89 -5.14
N LEU A 286 -2.13 -5.86 -5.10
CA LEU A 286 -2.90 -5.49 -3.91
C LEU A 286 -3.80 -6.65 -3.44
N LEU A 287 -4.54 -7.29 -4.34
CA LEU A 287 -5.41 -8.42 -4.03
C LEU A 287 -4.61 -9.60 -3.48
N LYS A 288 -3.52 -10.00 -4.15
CA LYS A 288 -2.63 -11.08 -3.68
C LYS A 288 -2.02 -10.77 -2.31
N ASP A 289 -1.59 -9.53 -2.09
CA ASP A 289 -1.07 -9.04 -0.81
C ASP A 289 -2.08 -9.16 0.33
N PHE A 290 -3.37 -9.04 0.03
CA PHE A 290 -4.46 -9.19 0.97
C PHE A 290 -5.08 -10.60 0.97
N GLY A 291 -4.43 -11.57 0.34
CA GLY A 291 -4.79 -12.99 0.45
C GLY A 291 -5.90 -13.45 -0.49
N PHE A 292 -6.18 -12.70 -1.56
CA PHE A 292 -7.00 -13.20 -2.65
C PHE A 292 -6.19 -14.20 -3.49
N SER A 293 -6.87 -15.25 -3.95
CA SER A 293 -6.34 -16.28 -4.84
C SER A 293 -7.21 -16.40 -6.09
N VAL A 294 -6.60 -16.79 -7.21
CA VAL A 294 -7.34 -17.03 -8.46
C VAL A 294 -8.23 -18.27 -8.28
N ALA A 295 -9.52 -18.13 -8.57
CA ALA A 295 -10.48 -19.23 -8.56
C ALA A 295 -10.67 -19.82 -9.96
N GLY A 296 -10.68 -18.97 -10.99
CA GLY A 296 -10.86 -19.37 -12.37
C GLY A 296 -11.12 -18.16 -13.27
N ASN A 297 -11.81 -18.38 -14.38
CA ASN A 297 -12.17 -17.32 -15.33
C ASN A 297 -13.69 -17.14 -15.39
N HIS A 298 -14.12 -15.90 -15.61
CA HIS A 298 -15.52 -15.55 -15.82
C HIS A 298 -15.61 -14.51 -16.93
N ASN A 299 -16.28 -14.85 -18.04
CA ASN A 299 -16.45 -13.98 -19.21
C ASN A 299 -15.14 -13.36 -19.75
N GLY A 300 -14.01 -14.06 -19.65
CA GLY A 300 -12.70 -13.59 -20.10
C GLY A 300 -11.87 -12.89 -19.03
N ASP A 301 -12.47 -12.48 -17.91
CA ASP A 301 -11.77 -11.90 -16.78
C ASP A 301 -11.35 -12.98 -15.77
N ARG A 302 -10.26 -12.74 -15.03
CA ARG A 302 -9.81 -13.63 -13.94
C ARG A 302 -10.56 -13.32 -12.65
N VAL A 303 -11.01 -14.37 -11.99
CA VAL A 303 -11.80 -14.26 -10.76
C VAL A 303 -10.89 -14.44 -9.56
N TYR A 304 -10.76 -13.38 -8.76
CA TYR A 304 -10.00 -13.39 -7.53
C TYR A 304 -10.94 -13.55 -6.35
N VAL A 305 -10.72 -14.59 -5.54
CA VAL A 305 -11.55 -14.91 -4.37
C VAL A 305 -10.68 -14.89 -3.12
N LYS A 306 -11.19 -14.23 -2.07
CA LYS A 306 -10.67 -14.31 -0.71
C LYS A 306 -11.67 -15.03 0.18
N ARG A 307 -11.18 -15.99 0.95
CA ARG A 307 -11.95 -16.61 2.04
C ARG A 307 -12.03 -15.63 3.23
N HIS A 308 -13.24 -15.41 3.72
CA HIS A 308 -13.53 -14.56 4.87
C HIS A 308 -14.48 -15.30 5.81
N PRO A 309 -14.03 -16.42 6.41
CA PRO A 309 -14.92 -17.25 7.22
C PRO A 309 -15.40 -16.47 8.45
N THR A 310 -16.63 -16.73 8.91
CA THR A 310 -17.17 -16.09 10.13
C THR A 310 -16.38 -16.50 11.39
N ALA A 311 -15.84 -17.72 11.40
CA ALA A 311 -15.00 -18.23 12.47
C ALA A 311 -13.56 -18.49 11.96
N PRO A 312 -12.54 -18.28 12.81
CA PRO A 312 -11.15 -18.53 12.42
C PRO A 312 -10.94 -20.03 12.12
N PRO A 313 -10.32 -20.38 10.99
CA PRO A 313 -9.94 -21.76 10.70
C PRO A 313 -8.97 -22.30 11.77
N ILE A 314 -9.24 -23.50 12.29
CA ILE A 314 -8.47 -24.13 13.38
C ILE A 314 -7.05 -24.54 12.92
N ALA A 315 -6.93 -24.97 11.66
CA ALA A 315 -5.66 -25.31 11.04
C ALA A 315 -5.72 -24.93 9.56
N ASP A 316 -4.57 -24.49 9.03
CA ASP A 316 -4.37 -24.23 7.62
C ASP A 316 -3.06 -24.89 7.21
N LEU A 317 -3.16 -26.07 6.59
CA LEU A 317 -2.01 -26.86 6.15
C LEU A 317 -1.25 -26.19 5.00
N ASP A 318 -1.90 -25.25 4.31
CA ASP A 318 -1.34 -24.56 3.14
C ASP A 318 -0.65 -23.22 3.51
N ALA A 319 -0.70 -22.79 4.77
CA ALA A 319 -0.05 -21.55 5.20
C ALA A 319 1.47 -21.73 5.19
N GLY A 320 2.15 -20.98 4.31
CA GLY A 320 3.60 -21.10 4.13
C GLY A 320 4.42 -20.57 5.31
N ASP A 321 3.89 -19.59 6.05
CA ASP A 321 4.50 -19.06 7.27
C ASP A 321 3.44 -18.64 8.33
N ARG A 322 3.89 -18.23 9.52
CA ARG A 322 3.00 -17.79 10.63
C ARG A 322 2.11 -16.61 10.25
N PHE A 323 2.61 -15.70 9.42
CA PHE A 323 1.91 -14.49 8.98
C PHE A 323 0.94 -14.78 7.84
N ASP A 324 1.20 -15.80 7.03
CA ASP A 324 0.44 -16.15 5.84
C ASP A 324 -1.00 -16.50 6.19
N TYR A 325 -1.23 -17.13 7.35
CA TYR A 325 -2.56 -17.32 7.91
C TYR A 325 -3.32 -16.00 8.02
N THR A 326 -2.71 -14.99 8.66
CA THR A 326 -3.32 -13.66 8.85
C THR A 326 -3.54 -12.98 7.50
N ARG A 327 -2.62 -13.14 6.55
CA ARG A 327 -2.78 -12.62 5.18
C ARG A 327 -4.01 -13.23 4.51
N ARG A 328 -4.16 -14.56 4.55
CA ARG A 328 -5.24 -15.31 3.89
C ARG A 328 -6.59 -15.09 4.56
N PHE A 329 -6.65 -15.07 5.90
CA PHE A 329 -7.91 -14.99 6.65
C PHE A 329 -8.17 -13.66 7.34
N TYR A 330 -7.43 -12.60 7.02
CA TYR A 330 -7.65 -11.25 7.56
C TYR A 330 -9.15 -10.90 7.64
N PRO A 331 -9.66 -10.44 8.80
CA PRO A 331 -8.94 -9.99 10.00
C PRO A 331 -8.62 -11.08 11.04
N HIS A 332 -8.80 -12.38 10.74
CA HIS A 332 -8.43 -13.44 11.67
C HIS A 332 -6.91 -13.56 11.81
N PHE A 333 -6.45 -13.94 13.00
CA PHE A 333 -5.04 -14.12 13.32
C PHE A 333 -4.83 -15.35 14.22
N ARG A 334 -3.61 -15.88 14.24
CA ARG A 334 -3.23 -16.97 15.13
C ARG A 334 -2.75 -16.44 16.48
N ALA A 335 -3.19 -17.08 17.55
CA ALA A 335 -2.77 -16.78 18.91
C ALA A 335 -2.40 -18.04 19.71
N ASP A 336 -2.13 -19.16 19.04
CA ASP A 336 -1.72 -20.43 19.66
C ASP A 336 -0.34 -20.36 20.34
N LEU A 337 0.07 -21.43 21.02
CA LEU A 337 1.28 -21.47 21.84
C LEU A 337 2.59 -21.17 21.07
N ASP A 338 2.63 -21.34 19.74
CA ASP A 338 3.82 -21.08 18.92
C ASP A 338 4.01 -19.59 18.59
N ILE A 339 2.95 -18.79 18.73
CA ILE A 339 2.99 -17.34 18.45
C ILE A 339 3.47 -16.60 19.71
N HIS A 340 4.43 -15.69 19.59
CA HIS A 340 4.75 -14.82 20.71
C HIS A 340 3.78 -13.64 20.80
N LYS A 341 3.53 -13.18 22.03
CA LYS A 341 2.65 -12.05 22.30
C LYS A 341 3.44 -10.96 23.00
N PHE A 342 3.42 -9.76 22.44
CA PHE A 342 4.15 -8.63 22.97
C PHE A 342 3.22 -7.49 23.35
N ILE A 343 3.65 -6.69 24.32
CA ILE A 343 3.10 -5.37 24.58
C ILE A 343 4.16 -4.34 24.21
N ILE A 344 3.77 -3.36 23.39
CA ILE A 344 4.64 -2.26 22.99
C ILE A 344 4.03 -0.94 23.46
N PRO A 345 4.74 -0.14 24.29
CA PRO A 345 4.27 1.19 24.62
C PRO A 345 4.39 2.12 23.41
N ILE A 346 3.35 2.91 23.17
CA ILE A 346 3.28 3.90 22.09
C ILE A 346 3.07 5.31 22.65
N LYS A 347 3.80 6.28 22.09
CA LYS A 347 3.62 7.71 22.44
C LYS A 347 2.28 8.21 21.87
N PRO A 348 1.53 9.06 22.58
CA PRO A 348 0.22 9.56 22.13
C PRO A 348 0.25 10.20 20.74
N ARG A 349 1.33 10.94 20.42
CA ARG A 349 1.50 11.55 19.09
C ARG A 349 1.44 10.52 17.96
N TYR A 350 2.18 9.42 18.09
CA TYR A 350 2.23 8.37 17.09
C TYR A 350 0.98 7.50 17.08
N HIS A 351 0.35 7.29 18.25
CA HIS A 351 -0.92 6.56 18.35
C HIS A 351 -2.03 7.27 17.55
N ARG A 352 -2.13 8.60 17.64
CA ARG A 352 -3.12 9.39 16.88
C ARG A 352 -2.93 9.32 15.37
N VAL A 353 -1.69 9.31 14.89
CA VAL A 353 -1.40 9.27 13.45
C VAL A 353 -1.55 7.85 12.88
N LEU A 354 -1.08 6.82 13.60
CA LEU A 354 -1.18 5.43 13.16
C LEU A 354 -2.60 4.86 13.26
N PHE A 355 -3.40 5.33 14.22
CA PHE A 355 -4.73 4.80 14.51
C PHE A 355 -5.79 5.91 14.59
N PRO A 356 -6.03 6.67 13.50
CA PRO A 356 -6.99 7.78 13.51
C PRO A 356 -8.45 7.32 13.58
N ASP A 357 -8.73 6.05 13.28
CA ASP A 357 -10.03 5.41 13.41
C ASP A 357 -10.29 4.81 14.81
N HIS A 358 -9.36 4.97 15.75
CA HIS A 358 -9.58 4.61 17.14
C HIS A 358 -10.57 5.59 17.81
N PRO A 359 -11.57 5.14 18.60
CA PRO A 359 -12.58 6.01 19.22
C PRO A 359 -12.01 7.19 20.02
N ASP A 360 -10.99 6.95 20.85
CA ASP A 360 -10.32 8.02 21.62
C ASP A 360 -9.56 9.06 20.78
N ASN A 361 -9.41 8.82 19.47
CA ASN A 361 -8.77 9.74 18.54
C ASN A 361 -9.82 10.45 17.64
N GLU A 362 -11.11 10.13 17.76
CA GLU A 362 -12.18 10.83 17.04
C GLU A 362 -12.18 12.32 17.41
N GLY A 363 -12.18 13.19 16.40
CA GLY A 363 -12.08 14.65 16.57
C GLY A 363 -10.67 15.18 16.93
N GLN A 364 -9.69 14.31 17.19
CA GLN A 364 -8.28 14.65 17.42
C GLN A 364 -7.37 14.15 16.29
N ARG A 365 -7.94 13.98 15.09
CA ARG A 365 -7.18 13.54 13.92
C ARG A 365 -6.07 14.55 13.65
N PRO A 366 -4.82 14.09 13.46
CA PRO A 366 -3.72 15.00 13.13
C PRO A 366 -4.10 15.77 11.87
N ARG A 367 -3.90 17.10 11.89
CA ARG A 367 -3.91 17.93 10.68
C ARG A 367 -2.47 18.10 10.25
N GLY A 368 -2.10 17.66 9.05
CA GLY A 368 -0.73 17.65 8.54
C GLY A 368 -0.10 16.27 8.36
N HIS A 369 1.21 16.20 8.57
CA HIS A 369 2.05 15.05 8.30
C HIS A 369 1.48 13.69 8.80
N GLY A 370 1.32 12.72 7.87
CA GLY A 370 0.91 11.34 8.16
C GLY A 370 -0.60 11.06 8.13
N GLU A 371 -1.44 12.02 7.73
CA GLU A 371 -2.90 11.89 7.64
C GLU A 371 -3.37 10.66 6.82
N HIS A 372 -2.71 10.34 5.71
CA HIS A 372 -3.08 9.19 4.86
C HIS A 372 -2.68 7.83 5.43
N VAL A 373 -1.84 7.78 6.46
CA VAL A 373 -1.26 6.53 6.95
C VAL A 373 -2.32 5.67 7.63
N GLY A 374 -3.24 6.26 8.39
CA GLY A 374 -4.32 5.51 9.03
C GLY A 374 -5.36 4.89 8.08
N ASN A 375 -5.30 5.22 6.79
CA ASN A 375 -6.10 4.57 5.76
C ASN A 375 -5.53 3.19 5.37
N ALA A 376 -4.26 2.95 5.64
CA ALA A 376 -3.61 1.69 5.38
C ALA A 376 -3.93 0.68 6.50
N ILE A 377 -4.08 -0.59 6.10
CA ILE A 377 -4.04 -1.73 7.02
C ILE A 377 -2.59 -2.01 7.42
N LYS A 378 -1.65 -1.81 6.48
CA LYS A 378 -0.20 -1.98 6.66
C LYS A 378 0.44 -0.70 7.16
N LEU A 379 0.94 -0.72 8.39
CA LEU A 379 1.53 0.44 9.06
C LEU A 379 2.97 0.14 9.51
N ALA A 380 3.74 1.20 9.75
CA ALA A 380 5.09 1.13 10.28
C ALA A 380 5.20 1.87 11.63
N TYR A 381 5.85 1.24 12.61
CA TYR A 381 6.21 1.89 13.87
C TYR A 381 7.72 1.79 14.10
N LEU A 382 8.35 2.94 14.34
CA LEU A 382 9.77 3.06 14.65
C LEU A 382 9.97 3.17 16.16
N SER A 383 10.94 2.44 16.69
CA SER A 383 11.30 2.53 18.11
C SER A 383 12.75 2.16 18.40
N HIS A 384 13.25 2.58 19.57
CA HIS A 384 14.53 2.14 20.12
C HIS A 384 14.36 1.03 21.17
N SER A 385 13.25 0.29 21.14
CA SER A 385 12.98 -0.78 22.12
C SER A 385 14.13 -1.79 22.15
N PRO A 386 14.69 -2.23 23.29
CA PRO A 386 15.83 -3.15 23.28
C PRO A 386 15.50 -4.55 22.74
N SER A 387 14.22 -4.94 22.67
CA SER A 387 13.80 -6.27 22.24
C SER A 387 14.16 -6.55 20.78
N THR A 388 14.77 -7.71 20.53
CA THR A 388 15.06 -8.28 19.20
C THR A 388 14.31 -9.59 18.96
N GLN A 389 13.42 -9.98 19.87
CA GLN A 389 12.77 -11.29 19.88
C GLN A 389 11.51 -11.36 18.99
N ILE A 390 11.06 -10.21 18.47
CA ILE A 390 9.85 -10.13 17.64
C ILE A 390 10.12 -10.80 16.30
N ARG A 391 9.20 -11.67 15.89
CA ARG A 391 9.24 -12.40 14.62
C ARG A 391 8.01 -12.08 13.79
N ARG A 392 8.13 -12.29 12.47
CA ARG A 392 7.00 -12.23 11.54
C ARG A 392 5.91 -13.23 11.97
N GLY A 393 4.67 -12.74 12.04
CA GLY A 393 3.50 -13.48 12.51
C GLY A 393 3.19 -13.34 14.00
N ASP A 394 4.08 -12.73 14.79
CA ASP A 394 3.81 -12.47 16.21
C ASP A 394 2.68 -11.46 16.42
N VAL A 395 2.06 -11.50 17.59
CA VAL A 395 0.97 -10.59 17.97
C VAL A 395 1.50 -9.50 18.90
N VAL A 396 1.10 -8.26 18.63
CA VAL A 396 1.49 -7.09 19.42
C VAL A 396 0.23 -6.37 19.89
N LEU A 397 0.23 -6.02 21.18
CA LEU A 397 -0.72 -5.13 21.80
C LEU A 397 -0.07 -3.76 22.04
N PHE A 398 -0.64 -2.70 21.48
CA PHE A 398 -0.19 -1.34 21.75
C PHE A 398 -0.77 -0.82 23.06
N TYR A 399 0.12 -0.28 23.90
CA TYR A 399 -0.22 0.34 25.19
C TYR A 399 0.05 1.85 25.14
N ARG A 400 -0.99 2.66 25.27
CA ARG A 400 -0.86 4.13 25.31
C ARG A 400 -0.64 4.59 26.75
N GLY A 401 0.64 4.68 27.15
CA GLY A 401 1.01 4.79 28.56
C GLY A 401 1.02 6.17 29.20
N TYR A 402 1.05 7.26 28.41
CA TYR A 402 1.28 8.61 28.94
C TYR A 402 0.01 9.29 29.43
N ASP A 403 -1.06 9.24 28.64
CA ASP A 403 -2.34 9.87 28.93
C ASP A 403 -3.41 8.82 29.28
N LEU A 404 -3.73 7.90 28.37
CA LEU A 404 -4.83 6.95 28.53
C LEU A 404 -4.54 5.82 29.53
N LYS A 405 -3.27 5.40 29.62
CA LYS A 405 -2.81 4.25 30.43
C LYS A 405 -3.63 2.98 30.18
N ALA A 406 -3.87 2.68 28.90
CA ALA A 406 -4.68 1.54 28.49
C ALA A 406 -4.10 0.80 27.28
N MET A 407 -4.47 -0.47 27.12
CA MET A 407 -4.29 -1.22 25.88
C MET A 407 -5.33 -0.78 24.87
N THR A 408 -4.90 -0.46 23.65
CA THR A 408 -5.75 0.20 22.66
C THR A 408 -5.94 -0.61 21.38
N THR A 409 -4.86 -1.20 20.85
CA THR A 409 -4.88 -1.79 19.51
C THR A 409 -4.18 -3.15 19.50
N LEU A 410 -4.75 -4.09 18.76
CA LEU A 410 -4.15 -5.39 18.44
C LEU A 410 -3.66 -5.41 17.00
N VAL A 411 -2.41 -5.84 16.82
CA VAL A 411 -1.77 -5.92 15.51
C VAL A 411 -0.99 -7.22 15.34
N VAL A 412 -0.74 -7.61 14.09
CA VAL A 412 0.10 -8.75 13.74
C VAL A 412 1.34 -8.26 12.97
N VAL A 413 2.50 -8.78 13.33
CA VAL A 413 3.79 -8.38 12.75
C VAL A 413 3.96 -8.94 11.34
N GLU A 414 4.13 -8.07 10.35
CA GLU A 414 4.45 -8.41 8.96
C GLU A 414 5.97 -8.49 8.75
N HIS A 415 6.73 -7.54 9.31
CA HIS A 415 8.18 -7.50 9.21
C HIS A 415 8.78 -6.83 10.44
N PHE A 416 9.96 -7.28 10.85
CA PHE A 416 10.69 -6.68 11.96
C PHE A 416 12.18 -6.70 11.67
N GLU A 417 12.80 -5.53 11.66
CA GLU A 417 14.20 -5.36 11.33
C GLU A 417 14.82 -4.20 12.12
N THR A 418 16.13 -4.23 12.30
CA THR A 418 16.90 -3.14 12.92
C THR A 418 17.82 -2.55 11.88
N LEU A 419 17.62 -1.26 11.58
CA LEU A 419 18.44 -0.51 10.63
C LEU A 419 19.06 0.69 11.34
N SER A 420 20.22 1.12 10.85
CA SER A 420 20.91 2.32 11.36
C SER A 420 21.11 3.39 10.30
N ASP A 421 20.88 3.07 9.03
CA ASP A 421 20.95 4.03 7.93
C ASP A 421 19.59 4.67 7.68
N SER A 422 19.54 6.00 7.68
CA SER A 422 18.31 6.77 7.48
C SER A 422 17.66 6.51 6.12
N ASN A 423 18.44 6.32 5.05
CA ASN A 423 17.91 6.11 3.71
C ASN A 423 17.23 4.74 3.63
N ASP A 424 17.87 3.71 4.20
CA ASP A 424 17.30 2.36 4.25
C ASP A 424 16.02 2.33 5.11
N ILE A 425 16.03 3.03 6.26
CA ILE A 425 14.83 3.20 7.10
C ILE A 425 13.71 3.83 6.28
N ALA A 426 13.96 5.01 5.68
CA ALA A 426 12.97 5.77 4.93
C ALA A 426 12.45 5.01 3.70
N GLN A 427 13.30 4.25 3.03
CA GLN A 427 12.91 3.39 1.90
C GLN A 427 11.99 2.25 2.37
N LEU A 428 12.32 1.59 3.49
CA LEU A 428 11.52 0.49 4.02
C LEU A 428 10.14 0.97 4.51
N VAL A 429 10.09 2.17 5.09
CA VAL A 429 8.84 2.74 5.63
C VAL A 429 8.13 3.68 4.65
N SER A 430 8.66 3.92 3.45
CA SER A 430 8.26 4.97 2.50
C SER A 430 6.76 5.10 2.25
N ARG A 431 6.05 3.97 2.13
CA ARG A 431 4.60 3.91 1.84
C ARG A 431 3.72 3.76 3.08
N ARG A 432 4.31 3.74 4.28
CA ARG A 432 3.68 3.31 5.54
C ARG A 432 4.08 4.17 6.75
N THR A 433 4.89 5.21 6.55
CA THR A 433 5.54 5.99 7.61
C THR A 433 4.77 7.24 7.98
N VAL A 434 4.80 7.54 9.27
CA VAL A 434 4.30 8.77 9.90
C VAL A 434 5.42 9.72 10.33
N TYR A 435 6.67 9.36 10.04
CA TYR A 435 7.88 10.06 10.47
C TYR A 435 8.47 10.90 9.33
N THR A 436 8.88 12.13 9.63
CA THR A 436 9.58 13.03 8.68
C THR A 436 11.03 12.61 8.48
N ASP A 437 11.73 13.21 7.50
CA ASP A 437 13.18 13.05 7.35
C ASP A 437 13.95 13.38 8.63
N ASP A 438 13.68 14.54 9.23
CA ASP A 438 14.32 14.99 10.47
C ASP A 438 14.08 14.00 11.63
N GLU A 439 12.87 13.46 11.75
CA GLU A 439 12.56 12.45 12.78
C GLU A 439 13.27 11.12 12.51
N ILE A 440 13.37 10.70 11.25
CA ILE A 440 14.08 9.47 10.88
C ILE A 440 15.58 9.62 11.15
N ASP A 441 16.17 10.76 10.77
CA ASP A 441 17.59 11.08 11.00
C ASP A 441 17.92 11.14 12.49
N GLU A 442 17.11 11.85 13.30
CA GLU A 442 17.29 11.90 14.75
C GLU A 442 17.20 10.49 15.38
N MET A 443 16.30 9.65 14.87
CA MET A 443 16.16 8.28 15.35
C MET A 443 17.33 7.39 14.93
N ALA A 444 17.86 7.55 13.71
CA ALA A 444 18.97 6.78 13.14
C ALA A 444 20.29 7.02 13.88
N ASP A 445 20.51 8.23 14.39
CA ASP A 445 21.71 8.60 15.16
C ASP A 445 21.85 7.83 16.50
N HIS A 446 20.82 7.09 16.93
CA HIS A 446 20.86 6.32 18.17
C HIS A 446 21.78 5.08 18.04
N PRO A 447 22.74 4.85 18.97
CA PRO A 447 23.79 3.82 18.84
C PRO A 447 23.27 2.37 18.83
N ALA A 448 22.01 2.16 19.24
CA ALA A 448 21.36 0.84 19.26
C ALA A 448 20.59 0.50 17.97
N GLY A 449 20.66 1.37 16.96
CA GLY A 449 19.86 1.30 15.73
C GLY A 449 18.37 1.56 15.97
N VAL A 450 17.64 1.77 14.88
CA VAL A 450 16.18 1.93 14.86
C VAL A 450 15.54 0.60 14.55
N ARG A 451 14.60 0.17 15.39
CA ARG A 451 13.77 -1.00 15.12
C ARG A 451 12.51 -0.60 14.39
N ILE A 452 12.31 -1.25 13.26
CA ILE A 452 11.21 -1.01 12.34
C ILE A 452 10.24 -2.18 12.50
N LEU A 453 9.03 -1.87 12.95
CA LEU A 453 7.93 -2.81 13.04
C LEU A 453 6.94 -2.51 11.92
N LEU A 454 6.91 -3.34 10.88
CA LEU A 454 5.81 -3.32 9.91
C LEU A 454 4.74 -4.30 10.39
N PHE A 455 3.49 -3.85 10.45
CA PHE A 455 2.40 -4.64 11.00
C PHE A 455 1.08 -4.42 10.26
N ARG A 456 0.15 -5.35 10.44
CA ARG A 456 -1.25 -5.21 10.04
C ARG A 456 -2.11 -4.98 11.26
N THR A 457 -2.87 -3.90 11.25
CA THR A 457 -3.88 -3.65 12.29
C THR A 457 -5.00 -4.66 12.16
N ILE A 458 -5.33 -5.37 13.24
CA ILE A 458 -6.45 -6.31 13.26
C ILE A 458 -7.70 -5.60 13.77
N GLU A 459 -7.59 -4.99 14.95
CA GLU A 459 -8.69 -4.28 15.57
C GLU A 459 -8.22 -3.25 16.60
N HIS A 460 -9.06 -2.24 16.80
CA HIS A 460 -9.01 -1.34 17.94
C HIS A 460 -9.97 -1.87 18.99
N PHE A 461 -9.54 -1.86 20.26
CA PHE A 461 -10.41 -2.26 21.35
C PHE A 461 -11.45 -1.16 21.58
N PRO A 462 -12.76 -1.44 21.40
CA PRO A 462 -13.81 -0.45 21.63
C PRO A 462 -13.84 -0.02 23.10
N ASN A 463 -13.44 -0.93 24.00
CA ASN A 463 -13.19 -0.65 25.40
C ASN A 463 -11.69 -0.83 25.69
N PRO A 464 -10.88 0.25 25.64
CA PRO A 464 -9.46 0.17 25.97
C PRO A 464 -9.26 -0.42 27.37
N VAL A 465 -8.38 -1.40 27.52
CA VAL A 465 -8.18 -2.09 28.81
C VAL A 465 -7.27 -1.24 29.70
N PRO A 466 -7.77 -0.60 30.76
CA PRO A 466 -6.97 0.29 31.59
C PRO A 466 -5.95 -0.50 32.41
N ARG A 467 -4.84 0.14 32.75
CA ARG A 467 -3.75 -0.47 33.52
C ARG A 467 -4.21 -1.18 34.79
N ALA A 468 -5.24 -0.65 35.45
CA ALA A 468 -5.81 -1.22 36.68
C ALA A 468 -6.43 -2.62 36.49
N GLN A 469 -6.89 -2.94 35.27
CA GLN A 469 -7.46 -4.24 34.93
C GLN A 469 -6.43 -5.22 34.37
N LEU A 470 -5.18 -4.78 34.15
CA LEU A 470 -4.13 -5.66 33.67
C LEU A 470 -3.68 -6.63 34.77
N PRO A 471 -3.33 -7.88 34.41
CA PRO A 471 -2.78 -8.84 35.37
C PRO A 471 -1.57 -8.27 36.10
N ARG A 472 -1.42 -8.56 37.40
CA ARG A 472 -0.32 -8.04 38.25
C ARG A 472 1.08 -8.28 37.66
N GLN A 473 1.26 -9.36 36.91
CA GLN A 473 2.50 -9.73 36.21
C GLN A 473 2.94 -8.66 35.19
N VAL A 474 2.01 -7.84 34.70
CA VAL A 474 2.24 -6.84 33.64
C VAL A 474 1.86 -5.42 34.09
N ALA A 475 1.14 -5.28 35.20
CA ALA A 475 0.61 -4.01 35.73
C ALA A 475 1.67 -2.97 36.17
N GLY A 476 2.97 -3.32 36.16
CA GLY A 476 4.06 -2.36 36.38
C GLY A 476 4.16 -1.31 35.27
N ASN A 477 5.00 -0.29 35.44
CA ASN A 477 5.16 0.77 34.44
C ASN A 477 5.69 0.21 33.11
N ILE A 478 4.88 0.21 32.05
CA ILE A 478 5.23 -0.37 30.74
C ILE A 478 5.98 0.69 29.94
N GLN A 479 7.31 0.72 30.09
CA GLN A 479 8.19 1.68 29.38
C GLN A 479 8.98 1.03 28.23
N SER A 480 8.98 -0.30 28.14
CA SER A 480 9.66 -1.06 27.10
C SER A 480 8.78 -2.22 26.60
N THR A 481 9.17 -2.80 25.48
CA THR A 481 8.51 -3.98 24.91
C THR A 481 8.58 -5.15 25.90
N ARG A 482 7.43 -5.81 26.14
CA ARG A 482 7.32 -6.96 27.05
C ARG A 482 6.73 -8.17 26.35
N LEU A 483 7.40 -9.31 26.47
CA LEU A 483 6.81 -10.62 26.14
C LEU A 483 5.81 -11.01 27.23
N ILE A 484 4.62 -11.47 26.83
CA ILE A 484 3.57 -11.91 27.75
C ILE A 484 3.16 -13.36 27.48
N THR A 485 2.61 -13.99 28.51
CA THR A 485 2.11 -15.38 28.40
C THR A 485 0.74 -15.43 27.73
N ASN A 486 0.37 -16.61 27.23
CA ASN A 486 -0.94 -16.86 26.62
C ASN A 486 -2.12 -16.62 27.57
N ASP A 487 -1.96 -16.98 28.85
CA ASP A 487 -2.97 -16.73 29.89
C ASP A 487 -3.16 -15.22 30.11
N THR A 488 -2.06 -14.47 30.22
CA THR A 488 -2.12 -13.01 30.33
C THR A 488 -2.81 -12.38 29.11
N PHE A 489 -2.44 -12.80 27.90
CA PHE A 489 -3.03 -12.31 26.65
C PHE A 489 -4.54 -12.57 26.60
N SER A 490 -4.98 -13.79 26.92
CA SER A 490 -6.40 -14.17 26.92
C SER A 490 -7.22 -13.36 27.93
N ARG A 491 -6.65 -13.03 29.09
CA ARG A 491 -7.31 -12.15 30.08
C ARG A 491 -7.47 -10.72 29.57
N ILE A 492 -6.47 -10.20 28.86
CA ILE A 492 -6.54 -8.85 28.26
C ILE A 492 -7.62 -8.81 27.19
N LEU A 493 -7.69 -9.81 26.30
CA LEU A 493 -8.74 -9.88 25.28
C LEU A 493 -10.14 -9.94 25.90
N ARG A 494 -10.32 -10.77 26.93
CA ARG A 494 -11.60 -10.84 27.65
C ARG A 494 -11.99 -9.49 28.28
N ALA A 495 -11.03 -8.78 28.87
CA ALA A 495 -11.25 -7.46 29.43
C ALA A 495 -11.60 -6.40 28.35
N ALA A 496 -11.10 -6.58 27.12
CA ALA A 496 -11.44 -5.75 25.97
C ALA A 496 -12.82 -6.08 25.37
N GLY A 497 -13.51 -7.13 25.85
CA GLY A 497 -14.80 -7.58 25.34
C GLY A 497 -14.72 -8.55 24.15
N ARG A 498 -13.63 -9.32 24.07
CA ARG A 498 -13.32 -10.27 23.00
C ARG A 498 -13.21 -11.72 23.47
#